data_AF-A0A0R0C8P6-F1
#
_entry.id   AF-A0A0R0C8P6-F1
#
_cell.length_a   1.000
_cell.length_b   1.000
_cell.length_c   1.000
_cell.angle_alpha   90.00
_cell.angle_beta   90.00
_cell.angle_gamma   90.00
#
_symmetry.space_group_name_H-M   'P 1'
#
loop_
_entity.id
_entity.type
_entity.pdbx_description
1 polymer ?
#
loop_
_entity_poly.entity_id
_entity_poly.type
_entity_poly.pdbx_seq_one_letter_code
_entity_poly.pdbx_strand_id
1 'polypeptide(L)'
;MNTLVLILDLIGTFVFALSGATMGVRRRLDIFGVLVLSFAAALAGGITRDLLIGATPVAAISDWRYPAITLAAGVVTFFWAPLIERMQYPVRMFDAMGLALFAVAGTQKALSYGIDPPMAAALGMLTGIGGGIARDVLLAQVPLVLQAELYAVAALAGASIVAIGYWLGLPPLPCALAGAGLCFGLRMMAMHFGWHLPVALQSSDPSPPEGPRS
;
A
#
# COMPACT_ATOMS: atom_id res chain seq x y z
N MET A 1 11.36 -18.66 -5.95
CA MET A 1 10.18 -17.81 -5.66
C MET A 1 8.97 -18.47 -6.31
N ASN A 2 7.88 -18.71 -5.56
CA ASN A 2 6.65 -19.24 -6.15
C ASN A 2 6.15 -18.30 -7.25
N THR A 3 5.82 -18.82 -8.43
CA THR A 3 5.34 -18.04 -9.58
C THR A 3 4.18 -17.12 -9.21
N LEU A 4 3.30 -17.56 -8.30
CA LEU A 4 2.21 -16.76 -7.75
C LEU A 4 2.70 -15.47 -7.05
N VAL A 5 3.67 -15.60 -6.14
CA VAL A 5 4.21 -14.46 -5.36
C VAL A 5 4.85 -13.44 -6.30
N LEU A 6 5.61 -13.91 -7.30
CA LEU A 6 6.22 -13.04 -8.30
C LEU A 6 5.16 -12.27 -9.12
N ILE A 7 4.12 -12.95 -9.60
CA ILE A 7 3.06 -12.31 -10.38
C ILE A 7 2.33 -11.25 -9.53
N LEU A 8 1.94 -11.61 -8.29
CA LEU A 8 1.26 -10.67 -7.39
C LEU A 8 2.16 -9.49 -7.03
N ASP A 9 3.46 -9.72 -6.78
CA ASP A 9 4.43 -8.66 -6.50
C ASP A 9 4.58 -7.71 -7.70
N LEU A 10 4.71 -8.22 -8.93
CA LEU A 10 4.88 -7.36 -10.11
C LEU A 10 3.61 -6.55 -10.42
N ILE A 11 2.43 -7.16 -10.30
CA ILE A 11 1.15 -6.45 -10.48
C ILE A 11 0.98 -5.40 -9.37
N GLY A 12 1.24 -5.76 -8.10
CA GLY A 12 1.17 -4.83 -6.97
C GLY A 12 2.13 -3.66 -7.14
N THR A 13 3.36 -3.93 -7.61
CA THR A 13 4.38 -2.93 -7.91
C THR A 13 3.88 -1.97 -8.98
N PHE A 14 3.34 -2.48 -10.09
CA PHE A 14 2.77 -1.65 -11.15
C PHE A 14 1.63 -0.76 -10.64
N VAL A 15 0.70 -1.34 -9.87
CA VAL A 15 -0.48 -0.63 -9.36
C VAL A 15 -0.09 0.45 -8.34
N PHE A 16 0.85 0.18 -7.43
CA PHE A 16 1.38 1.21 -6.52
C PHE A 16 2.17 2.28 -7.28
N ALA A 17 2.90 1.91 -8.32
CA ALA A 17 3.62 2.86 -9.16
C ALA A 17 2.64 3.84 -9.85
N LEU A 18 1.50 3.35 -10.34
CA LEU A 18 0.42 4.20 -10.87
C LEU A 18 -0.14 5.13 -9.79
N SER A 19 -0.37 4.62 -8.57
CA SER A 19 -0.85 5.42 -7.44
C SER A 19 0.11 6.56 -7.09
N GLY A 20 1.40 6.25 -6.92
CA GLY A 20 2.44 7.24 -6.65
C GLY A 20 2.58 8.26 -7.77
N ALA A 21 2.63 7.80 -9.02
CA ALA A 21 2.75 8.67 -10.18
C ALA A 21 1.54 9.60 -10.32
N THR A 22 0.33 9.10 -10.12
CA THR A 22 -0.91 9.90 -10.20
C THR A 22 -0.91 10.98 -9.12
N MET A 23 -0.42 10.65 -7.93
CA MET A 23 -0.29 11.66 -6.87
C MET A 23 0.78 12.71 -7.21
N GLY A 24 1.89 12.30 -7.82
CA GLY A 24 2.93 13.23 -8.27
C GLY A 24 2.42 14.22 -9.32
N VAL A 25 1.65 13.73 -10.29
CA VAL A 25 0.96 14.54 -11.30
C VAL A 25 0.00 15.54 -10.63
N ARG A 26 -0.84 15.09 -9.69
CA ARG A 26 -1.78 15.96 -8.95
C ARG A 26 -1.07 17.04 -8.14
N ARG A 27 0.15 16.76 -7.67
CA ARG A 27 1.01 17.71 -6.98
C ARG A 27 1.85 18.58 -7.91
N ARG A 28 1.60 18.52 -9.22
CA ARG A 28 2.28 19.30 -10.28
C ARG A 28 3.80 19.13 -10.22
N LEU A 29 4.27 17.93 -9.88
CA LEU A 29 5.68 17.60 -9.97
C LEU A 29 6.11 17.48 -11.44
N ASP A 30 7.39 17.70 -11.70
CA ASP A 30 7.98 17.41 -13.00
C ASP A 30 8.09 15.89 -13.24
N ILE A 31 8.48 15.50 -14.46
CA ILE A 31 8.58 14.08 -14.82
C ILE A 31 9.55 13.33 -13.88
N PHE A 32 10.64 13.97 -13.46
CA PHE A 32 11.58 13.36 -12.53
C PHE A 32 10.93 13.09 -11.17
N GLY A 33 10.26 14.08 -10.59
CA GLY A 33 9.52 13.94 -9.33
C GLY A 33 8.41 12.88 -9.40
N VAL A 34 7.69 12.80 -10.52
CA VAL A 34 6.68 11.76 -10.76
C VAL A 34 7.30 10.36 -10.77
N LEU A 35 8.44 10.19 -11.46
CA LEU A 35 9.15 8.90 -11.51
C LEU A 35 9.69 8.50 -10.14
N VAL A 36 10.29 9.44 -9.39
CA VAL A 36 10.78 9.19 -8.04
C VAL A 36 9.65 8.77 -7.11
N LEU A 37 8.52 9.47 -7.13
CA LEU A 37 7.39 9.16 -6.28
C LEU A 37 6.73 7.82 -6.67
N SER A 38 6.67 7.52 -7.97
CA SER A 38 6.20 6.23 -8.50
C SER A 38 7.08 5.08 -8.00
N PHE A 39 8.40 5.23 -8.11
CA PHE A 39 9.38 4.24 -7.66
C PHE A 39 9.32 4.02 -6.15
N ALA A 40 9.29 5.12 -5.37
CA ALA A 40 9.21 5.07 -3.92
C ALA A 40 7.93 4.38 -3.44
N ALA A 41 6.77 4.75 -4.01
CA ALA A 41 5.49 4.15 -3.65
C ALA A 41 5.44 2.65 -3.97
N ALA A 42 6.04 2.23 -5.08
CA ALA A 42 5.99 0.85 -5.54
C ALA A 42 6.95 -0.10 -4.83
N LEU A 43 8.14 0.39 -4.45
CA LEU A 43 9.21 -0.49 -3.97
C LEU A 43 9.47 -0.40 -2.46
N ALA A 44 9.08 0.70 -1.80
CA ALA A 44 9.36 0.87 -0.37
C ALA A 44 8.81 -0.28 0.49
N GLY A 45 7.57 -0.73 0.22
CA GLY A 45 6.96 -1.86 0.91
C GLY A 45 7.72 -3.16 0.70
N GLY A 46 8.03 -3.50 -0.56
CA GLY A 46 8.77 -4.71 -0.92
C GLY A 46 10.20 -4.73 -0.40
N ILE A 47 10.90 -3.59 -0.42
CA ILE A 47 12.25 -3.44 0.15
C ILE A 47 12.20 -3.67 1.66
N THR A 48 11.28 -3.00 2.35
CA THR A 48 11.13 -3.14 3.81
C THR A 48 10.84 -4.59 4.18
N ARG A 49 9.92 -5.24 3.48
CA ARG A 49 9.62 -6.67 3.63
C ARG A 49 10.87 -7.53 3.47
N ASP A 50 11.56 -7.36 2.34
CA ASP A 50 12.70 -8.20 1.98
C ASP A 50 13.84 -8.05 3.00
N LEU A 51 14.09 -6.85 3.49
CA LEU A 51 15.06 -6.61 4.57
C LEU A 51 14.64 -7.28 5.89
N LEU A 52 13.36 -7.18 6.27
CA LEU A 52 12.85 -7.74 7.53
C LEU A 52 12.88 -9.27 7.57
N ILE A 53 12.70 -9.95 6.42
CA ILE A 53 12.81 -11.42 6.33
C ILE A 53 14.22 -11.92 5.99
N GLY A 54 15.20 -11.01 5.85
CA GLY A 54 16.57 -11.37 5.46
C GLY A 54 16.71 -11.84 3.99
N ALA A 55 15.77 -11.48 3.11
CA ALA A 55 15.84 -11.76 1.67
C ALA A 55 16.79 -10.77 0.97
N THR A 56 18.09 -10.97 1.15
CA THR A 56 19.14 -10.14 0.51
C THR A 56 19.88 -10.92 -0.59
N PRO A 57 20.17 -10.30 -1.74
CA PRO A 57 19.82 -8.93 -2.14
C PRO A 57 18.32 -8.74 -2.44
N VAL A 58 17.76 -7.60 -2.04
CA VAL A 58 16.33 -7.29 -2.17
C VAL A 58 15.84 -7.38 -3.61
N ALA A 59 14.62 -7.89 -3.84
CA ALA A 59 14.07 -8.13 -5.17
C ALA A 59 14.04 -6.87 -6.06
N ALA A 60 13.80 -5.71 -5.44
CA ALA A 60 13.76 -4.43 -6.12
C ALA A 60 15.07 -4.05 -6.84
N ILE A 61 16.21 -4.60 -6.40
CA ILE A 61 17.54 -4.34 -6.98
C ILE A 61 18.04 -5.55 -7.76
N SER A 62 17.76 -6.76 -7.28
CA SER A 62 18.25 -7.99 -7.91
C SER A 62 17.51 -8.38 -9.18
N ASP A 63 16.33 -7.81 -9.43
CA ASP A 63 15.50 -8.13 -10.60
C ASP A 63 15.10 -6.86 -11.37
N TRP A 64 15.57 -6.77 -12.62
CA TRP A 64 15.36 -5.64 -13.52
C TRP A 64 13.89 -5.34 -13.83
N ARG A 65 12.99 -6.32 -13.64
CA ARG A 65 11.56 -6.18 -13.93
C ARG A 65 10.90 -5.16 -13.01
N TYR A 66 11.31 -5.10 -11.74
CA TYR A 66 10.75 -4.15 -10.77
C TYR A 66 11.03 -2.69 -11.16
N PRO A 67 12.28 -2.22 -11.33
CA PRO A 67 12.54 -0.86 -11.76
C PRO A 67 11.93 -0.56 -13.13
N ALA A 68 11.98 -1.51 -14.08
CA ALA A 68 11.40 -1.30 -15.41
C ALA A 68 9.87 -1.03 -15.35
N ILE A 69 9.12 -1.82 -14.59
CA ILE A 69 7.66 -1.67 -14.45
C ILE A 69 7.31 -0.36 -13.74
N THR A 70 8.06 0.01 -12.69
CA THR A 70 7.80 1.28 -11.96
C THR A 70 8.03 2.50 -12.84
N LEU A 71 9.13 2.53 -13.58
CA LEU A 71 9.43 3.62 -14.51
C LEU A 71 8.41 3.68 -15.64
N ALA A 72 8.05 2.53 -16.22
CA ALA A 72 7.02 2.46 -17.25
C ALA A 72 5.67 3.00 -16.75
N ALA A 73 5.23 2.59 -15.56
CA ALA A 73 4.01 3.09 -14.94
C ALA A 73 4.04 4.61 -14.70
N GLY A 74 5.18 5.14 -14.23
CA GLY A 74 5.37 6.57 -14.02
C GLY A 74 5.29 7.36 -15.33
N VAL A 75 5.97 6.91 -16.39
CA VAL A 75 5.92 7.53 -17.72
C VAL A 75 4.50 7.49 -18.30
N VAL A 76 3.84 6.33 -18.28
CA VAL A 76 2.47 6.18 -18.77
C VAL A 76 1.52 7.12 -18.02
N THR A 77 1.65 7.19 -16.69
CA THR A 77 0.80 8.06 -15.86
C THR A 77 1.06 9.54 -16.15
N PHE A 78 2.31 9.94 -16.39
CA PHE A 78 2.66 11.32 -16.72
C PHE A 78 2.01 11.77 -18.04
N PHE A 79 2.08 10.95 -19.09
CA PHE A 79 1.50 11.30 -20.39
C PHE A 79 -0.03 11.14 -20.45
N TRP A 80 -0.60 10.22 -19.68
CA TRP A 80 -2.06 10.01 -19.62
C TRP A 80 -2.73 10.68 -18.41
N ALA A 81 -2.04 11.62 -17.77
CA ALA A 81 -2.54 12.41 -16.66
C ALA A 81 -3.97 12.96 -16.88
N PRO A 82 -4.32 13.57 -18.04
CA PRO A 82 -5.66 14.11 -18.25
C PRO A 82 -6.78 13.06 -18.26
N LEU A 83 -6.47 11.82 -18.66
CA LEU A 83 -7.43 10.71 -18.66
C LEU A 83 -7.63 10.17 -17.25
N ILE A 84 -6.54 10.07 -16.48
CA ILE A 84 -6.55 9.57 -15.10
C ILE A 84 -7.27 10.56 -14.18
N GLU A 85 -7.09 11.87 -14.39
CA GLU A 85 -7.78 12.91 -13.62
C GLU A 85 -9.31 12.93 -13.81
N ARG A 86 -9.84 12.36 -14.91
CA ARG A 86 -11.29 12.20 -15.10
C ARG A 86 -11.93 11.20 -14.16
N MET A 87 -11.15 10.32 -13.54
CA MET A 87 -11.67 9.39 -12.53
C MET A 87 -11.92 10.12 -11.20
N GLN A 88 -13.01 9.78 -10.51
CA GLN A 88 -13.34 10.42 -9.22
C GLN A 88 -12.24 10.21 -8.16
N TYR A 89 -11.75 8.98 -7.98
CA TYR A 89 -10.77 8.64 -6.93
C TYR A 89 -9.64 7.68 -7.40
N PRO A 90 -8.90 7.98 -8.49
CA PRO A 90 -7.93 7.07 -9.10
C PRO A 90 -6.81 6.67 -8.13
N VAL A 91 -6.23 7.64 -7.41
CA VAL A 91 -5.15 7.38 -6.46
C VAL A 91 -5.59 6.39 -5.38
N ARG A 92 -6.76 6.61 -4.77
CA ARG A 92 -7.26 5.76 -3.68
C ARG A 92 -7.63 4.36 -4.16
N MET A 93 -8.13 4.24 -5.40
CA MET A 93 -8.46 2.95 -6.01
C MET A 93 -7.22 2.13 -6.33
N PHE A 94 -6.22 2.73 -7.01
CA PHE A 94 -4.93 2.07 -7.26
C PHE A 94 -4.25 1.71 -5.95
N ASP A 95 -4.25 2.61 -4.98
CA ASP A 95 -3.70 2.37 -3.65
C ASP A 95 -4.40 1.19 -2.93
N ALA A 96 -5.73 1.09 -2.97
CA ALA A 96 -6.45 -0.05 -2.40
C ALA A 96 -6.13 -1.38 -3.10
N MET A 97 -5.98 -1.38 -4.43
CA MET A 97 -5.58 -2.57 -5.18
C MET A 97 -4.14 -2.99 -4.86
N GLY A 98 -3.21 -2.03 -4.82
CA GLY A 98 -1.82 -2.25 -4.46
C GLY A 98 -1.70 -2.80 -3.04
N LEU A 99 -2.42 -2.19 -2.08
CA LEU A 99 -2.51 -2.62 -0.69
C LEU A 99 -2.93 -4.09 -0.58
N ALA A 100 -4.00 -4.48 -1.28
CA ALA A 100 -4.51 -5.85 -1.26
C ALA A 100 -3.50 -6.86 -1.83
N LEU A 101 -2.88 -6.54 -2.96
CA LEU A 101 -1.91 -7.42 -3.61
C LEU A 101 -0.64 -7.58 -2.77
N PHE A 102 -0.10 -6.49 -2.23
CA PHE A 102 1.10 -6.53 -1.38
C PHE A 102 0.84 -7.13 -0.01
N ALA A 103 -0.34 -6.95 0.57
CA ALA A 103 -0.71 -7.63 1.82
C ALA A 103 -0.65 -9.15 1.65
N VAL A 104 -1.24 -9.66 0.57
CA VAL A 104 -1.27 -11.09 0.26
C VAL A 104 0.10 -11.61 -0.15
N ALA A 105 0.77 -10.96 -1.11
CA ALA A 105 2.07 -11.40 -1.61
C ALA A 105 3.16 -11.31 -0.53
N GLY A 106 3.12 -10.25 0.30
CA GLY A 106 3.99 -10.09 1.46
C GLY A 106 3.80 -11.20 2.49
N THR A 107 2.55 -11.54 2.81
CA THR A 107 2.25 -12.66 3.72
C THR A 107 2.76 -13.98 3.15
N GLN A 108 2.49 -14.28 1.88
CA GLN A 108 2.97 -15.51 1.25
C GLN A 108 4.49 -15.60 1.21
N LYS A 109 5.17 -14.49 0.90
CA LYS A 109 6.64 -14.46 0.90
C LYS A 109 7.18 -14.67 2.32
N ALA A 110 6.63 -14.01 3.32
CA ALA A 110 7.03 -14.17 4.72
C ALA A 110 6.87 -15.63 5.20
N LEU A 111 5.72 -16.26 4.90
CA LEU A 111 5.48 -17.68 5.20
C LEU A 111 6.50 -18.59 4.52
N SER A 112 6.87 -18.31 3.27
CA SER A 112 7.89 -19.09 2.55
C SER A 112 9.31 -18.95 3.12
N TYR A 113 9.55 -17.91 3.94
CA TYR A 113 10.79 -17.71 4.68
C TYR A 113 10.72 -18.28 6.11
N GLY A 114 9.67 -19.03 6.44
CA GLY A 114 9.51 -19.69 7.74
C GLY A 114 9.02 -18.78 8.86
N ILE A 115 8.50 -17.59 8.55
CA ILE A 115 7.89 -16.70 9.54
C ILE A 115 6.53 -17.27 9.97
N ASP A 116 6.26 -17.26 11.29
CA ASP A 116 5.01 -17.76 11.84
C ASP A 116 3.77 -17.03 11.29
N PRO A 117 2.62 -17.71 11.12
CA PRO A 117 1.45 -17.15 10.43
C PRO A 117 0.96 -15.78 10.94
N PRO A 118 0.86 -15.52 12.26
CA PRO A 118 0.44 -14.21 12.77
C PRO A 118 1.42 -13.10 12.39
N MET A 119 2.73 -13.37 12.49
CA MET A 119 3.78 -12.40 12.15
C MET A 119 3.90 -12.21 10.63
N ALA A 120 3.68 -13.27 9.86
CA ALA A 120 3.62 -13.18 8.41
C ALA A 120 2.45 -12.29 7.95
N ALA A 121 1.28 -12.39 8.60
CA ALA A 121 0.15 -11.52 8.30
C ALA A 121 0.43 -10.05 8.65
N ALA A 122 1.05 -9.80 9.81
CA ALA A 122 1.48 -8.46 10.21
C ALA A 122 2.50 -7.88 9.22
N LEU A 123 3.46 -8.68 8.78
CA LEU A 123 4.46 -8.25 7.80
C LEU A 123 3.84 -8.04 6.41
N GLY A 124 2.86 -8.86 6.01
CA GLY A 124 2.07 -8.62 4.81
C GLY A 124 1.37 -7.28 4.85
N MET A 125 0.64 -6.99 5.93
CA MET A 125 0.03 -5.67 6.17
C MET A 125 1.06 -4.55 6.06
N LEU A 126 2.23 -4.66 6.72
CA LEU A 126 3.31 -3.68 6.65
C LEU A 126 3.82 -3.46 5.23
N THR A 127 3.97 -4.54 4.46
CA THR A 127 4.35 -4.50 3.05
C THR A 127 3.34 -3.70 2.24
N GLY A 128 2.05 -3.94 2.47
CA GLY A 128 0.96 -3.25 1.79
C GLY A 128 0.89 -1.77 2.12
N ILE A 129 0.97 -1.38 3.40
CA ILE A 129 0.87 0.03 3.78
C ILE A 129 2.16 0.81 3.50
N GLY A 130 3.32 0.15 3.44
CA GLY A 130 4.63 0.79 3.33
C GLY A 130 4.81 1.67 2.09
N GLY A 131 4.24 1.25 0.96
CA GLY A 131 4.24 2.05 -0.28
C GLY A 131 3.46 3.37 -0.14
N GLY A 132 2.26 3.29 0.43
CA GLY A 132 1.42 4.47 0.70
C GLY A 132 2.08 5.43 1.71
N ILE A 133 2.69 4.89 2.78
CA ILE A 133 3.43 5.69 3.77
C ILE A 133 4.59 6.44 3.09
N ALA A 134 5.43 5.74 2.31
CA ALA A 134 6.57 6.36 1.63
C ALA A 134 6.12 7.50 0.70
N ARG A 135 5.07 7.27 -0.09
CA ARG A 135 4.46 8.29 -0.95
C ARG A 135 4.03 9.52 -0.14
N ASP A 136 3.27 9.31 0.92
CA ASP A 136 2.65 10.40 1.67
C ASP A 136 3.71 11.22 2.43
N VAL A 137 4.71 10.55 3.01
CA VAL A 137 5.84 11.21 3.68
C VAL A 137 6.67 12.06 2.70
N LEU A 138 6.97 11.53 1.51
CA LEU A 138 7.70 12.29 0.47
C LEU A 138 6.92 13.54 0.00
N LEU A 139 5.60 13.51 0.09
CA LEU A 139 4.72 14.64 -0.21
C LEU A 139 4.45 15.56 0.98
N ALA A 140 5.12 15.33 2.11
CA ALA A 140 4.91 16.01 3.38
C ALA A 140 3.43 16.00 3.83
N GLN A 141 2.74 14.88 3.62
CA GLN A 141 1.38 14.64 4.09
C GLN A 141 1.37 13.62 5.23
N VAL A 142 0.38 13.73 6.11
CA VAL A 142 0.09 12.67 7.08
C VAL A 142 -0.37 11.42 6.30
N PRO A 143 0.27 10.26 6.49
CA PRO A 143 -0.06 9.03 5.78
C PRO A 143 -1.53 8.62 5.91
N LEU A 144 -2.11 8.14 4.81
CA LEU A 144 -3.49 7.64 4.75
C LEU A 144 -3.78 6.57 5.82
N VAL A 145 -2.79 5.75 6.15
CA VAL A 145 -2.91 4.71 7.18
C VAL A 145 -3.17 5.27 8.58
N LEU A 146 -2.71 6.50 8.87
CA LEU A 146 -2.92 7.18 10.16
C LEU A 146 -4.25 7.95 10.20
N GLN A 147 -4.84 8.24 9.05
CA GLN A 147 -6.11 8.98 8.95
C GLN A 147 -7.31 8.06 8.75
N ALA A 148 -7.12 6.94 8.05
CA ALA A 148 -8.18 6.01 7.69
C ALA A 148 -7.97 4.69 8.41
N GLU A 149 -8.65 4.50 9.53
CA GLU A 149 -8.45 3.35 10.41
C GLU A 149 -8.77 1.99 9.73
N LEU A 150 -9.69 1.95 8.76
CA LEU A 150 -9.96 0.73 7.97
C LEU A 150 -8.86 0.36 6.98
N TYR A 151 -7.85 1.22 6.80
CA TYR A 151 -6.75 0.97 5.88
C TYR A 151 -5.88 -0.21 6.30
N ALA A 152 -5.25 -0.10 7.47
CA ALA A 152 -4.41 -1.16 8.02
C ALA A 152 -5.24 -2.39 8.37
N VAL A 153 -6.45 -2.20 8.92
CA VAL A 153 -7.34 -3.31 9.31
C VAL A 153 -7.76 -4.13 8.09
N ALA A 154 -8.12 -3.51 6.96
CA ALA A 154 -8.45 -4.24 5.74
C ALA A 154 -7.26 -5.04 5.20
N ALA A 155 -6.06 -4.46 5.23
CA ALA A 155 -4.83 -5.15 4.82
C ALA A 155 -4.52 -6.34 5.74
N LEU A 156 -4.64 -6.14 7.05
CA LEU A 156 -4.46 -7.20 8.04
C LEU A 156 -5.49 -8.32 7.87
N ALA A 157 -6.76 -7.98 7.62
CA ALA A 157 -7.82 -8.96 7.39
C ALA A 157 -7.53 -9.84 6.15
N GLY A 158 -7.13 -9.22 5.03
CA GLY A 158 -6.73 -9.95 3.83
C GLY A 158 -5.49 -10.83 4.05
N ALA A 159 -4.48 -10.30 4.74
CA ALA A 159 -3.27 -11.04 5.12
C ALA A 159 -3.60 -12.23 6.06
N SER A 160 -4.56 -12.05 6.96
CA SER A 160 -4.98 -13.08 7.93
C SER A 160 -5.65 -14.26 7.23
N ILE A 161 -6.43 -14.02 6.16
CA ILE A 161 -6.97 -15.11 5.33
C ILE A 161 -5.85 -15.99 4.77
N VAL A 162 -4.77 -15.37 4.28
CA VAL A 162 -3.62 -16.09 3.72
C VAL A 162 -2.90 -16.89 4.80
N ALA A 163 -2.67 -16.28 5.97
CA ALA A 163 -2.03 -16.93 7.10
C ALA A 163 -2.83 -18.11 7.65
N ILE A 164 -4.15 -17.95 7.80
CA ILE A 164 -5.05 -19.03 8.24
C ILE A 164 -5.10 -20.13 7.18
N GLY A 165 -5.20 -19.77 5.90
CA GLY A 165 -5.19 -20.73 4.81
C GLY A 165 -3.92 -21.58 4.78
N TYR A 166 -2.76 -20.96 5.04
CA TYR A 166 -1.50 -21.66 5.18
C TYR A 166 -1.51 -22.64 6.37
N TRP A 167 -2.01 -22.20 7.53
CA TRP A 167 -2.11 -23.05 8.72
C TRP A 167 -3.02 -24.26 8.51
N LEU A 168 -4.10 -24.08 7.74
CA LEU A 168 -5.02 -25.16 7.35
C LEU A 168 -4.51 -26.04 6.20
N GLY A 169 -3.32 -25.77 5.64
CA GLY A 169 -2.77 -26.50 4.50
C GLY A 169 -3.54 -26.30 3.18
N LEU A 170 -4.28 -25.20 3.04
CA LEU A 170 -5.04 -24.89 1.84
C LEU A 170 -4.13 -24.43 0.68
N PRO A 171 -4.58 -24.61 -0.59
CA PRO A 171 -3.82 -24.15 -1.74
C PRO A 171 -3.60 -22.62 -1.72
N PRO A 172 -2.40 -22.12 -2.06
CA PRO A 172 -2.07 -20.69 -1.95
C PRO A 172 -2.90 -19.74 -2.83
N LEU A 173 -3.31 -20.18 -4.02
CA LEU A 173 -3.99 -19.32 -4.99
C LEU A 173 -5.41 -18.90 -4.52
N PRO A 174 -6.30 -19.82 -4.11
CA PRO A 174 -7.59 -19.43 -3.54
C PRO A 174 -7.48 -18.53 -2.32
N CYS A 175 -6.54 -18.82 -1.40
CA CYS A 175 -6.32 -17.98 -0.23
C CYS A 175 -5.85 -16.58 -0.60
N ALA A 176 -4.98 -16.46 -1.62
CA ALA A 176 -4.54 -15.18 -2.14
C ALA A 176 -5.68 -14.37 -2.76
N LEU A 177 -6.50 -15.00 -3.60
CA LEU A 177 -7.64 -14.33 -4.24
C LEU A 177 -8.70 -13.92 -3.21
N ALA A 178 -9.00 -14.77 -2.24
CA ALA A 178 -9.92 -14.46 -1.15
C ALA A 178 -9.40 -13.32 -0.26
N GLY A 179 -8.11 -13.37 0.11
CA GLY A 179 -7.47 -12.32 0.91
C GLY A 179 -7.43 -10.97 0.20
N ALA A 180 -7.04 -10.96 -1.08
CA ALA A 180 -6.98 -9.75 -1.88
C ALA A 180 -8.39 -9.19 -2.13
N GLY A 181 -9.37 -10.06 -2.43
CA GLY A 181 -10.77 -9.70 -2.61
C GLY A 181 -11.38 -9.10 -1.35
N LEU A 182 -11.13 -9.69 -0.17
CA LEU A 182 -11.59 -9.13 1.09
C LEU A 182 -10.96 -7.76 1.36
N CYS A 183 -9.63 -7.65 1.27
CA CYS A 183 -8.92 -6.40 1.53
C CYS A 183 -9.41 -5.29 0.60
N PHE A 184 -9.45 -5.54 -0.71
CA PHE A 184 -9.91 -4.58 -1.69
C PHE A 184 -11.39 -4.23 -1.51
N GLY A 185 -12.25 -5.23 -1.28
CA GLY A 185 -13.68 -5.04 -1.04
C GLY A 185 -13.95 -4.15 0.18
N LEU A 186 -13.29 -4.43 1.32
CA LEU A 186 -13.40 -3.60 2.52
C LEU A 186 -12.96 -2.16 2.26
N ARG A 187 -11.87 -1.95 1.50
CA ARG A 187 -11.41 -0.60 1.13
C ARG A 187 -12.40 0.12 0.23
N MET A 188 -12.95 -0.55 -0.78
CA MET A 188 -13.95 0.04 -1.67
C MET A 188 -15.24 0.39 -0.92
N MET A 189 -15.73 -0.51 -0.05
CA MET A 189 -16.89 -0.23 0.79
C MET A 189 -16.63 0.94 1.74
N ALA A 190 -15.49 0.98 2.41
CA ALA A 190 -15.13 2.09 3.30
C ALA A 190 -15.12 3.44 2.56
N MET A 191 -14.62 3.46 1.31
CA MET A 191 -14.61 4.66 0.48
C MET A 191 -16.01 5.05 -0.03
N HIS A 192 -16.86 4.09 -0.38
CA HIS A 192 -18.22 4.37 -0.86
C HIS A 192 -19.17 4.81 0.25
N PHE A 193 -19.07 4.20 1.44
CA PHE A 193 -19.97 4.46 2.56
C PHE A 193 -19.41 5.49 3.56
N GLY A 194 -18.20 6.00 3.33
CA GLY A 194 -17.58 7.00 4.22
C GLY A 194 -17.35 6.49 5.64
N TRP A 195 -16.95 5.23 5.79
CA TRP A 195 -16.71 4.64 7.11
C TRP A 195 -15.46 5.28 7.75
N HIS A 196 -15.67 5.96 8.87
CA HIS A 196 -14.61 6.47 9.75
C HIS A 196 -14.80 5.79 11.10
N LEU A 197 -13.72 5.27 11.68
CA LEU A 197 -13.75 4.79 13.06
C LEU A 197 -13.64 6.00 14.03
N PRO A 198 -14.03 5.83 15.30
CA PRO A 198 -14.08 6.91 16.27
C PRO A 198 -12.68 7.51 16.54
N VAL A 199 -12.51 8.77 16.14
CA VAL A 199 -11.32 9.57 16.46
C VAL A 199 -11.32 9.89 17.96
N ALA A 200 -10.15 9.79 18.60
CA ALA A 200 -9.99 10.18 20.00
C ALA A 200 -10.52 11.61 20.23
N LEU A 201 -11.51 11.76 21.12
CA LEU A 201 -12.04 13.07 21.49
C LEU A 201 -10.90 13.96 22.00
N GLN A 202 -10.62 15.06 21.30
CA GLN A 202 -9.89 16.17 21.89
C GLN A 202 -10.81 16.81 22.94
N SER A 203 -10.44 16.69 24.22
CA SER A 203 -11.02 17.54 25.26
C SER A 203 -10.65 18.99 24.94
N SER A 204 -11.65 19.81 24.66
CA SER A 204 -11.55 21.24 24.37
C SER A 204 -10.80 22.02 25.47
N ASP A 205 -9.67 22.63 25.06
CA ASP A 205 -9.11 23.97 25.34
C ASP A 205 -9.42 24.69 26.68
N PRO A 206 -8.41 25.16 27.44
CA PRO A 206 -8.57 26.31 28.32
C PRO A 206 -8.32 27.61 27.53
N SER A 207 -9.33 28.48 27.56
CA SER A 207 -9.45 29.84 27.03
C SER A 207 -8.16 30.68 26.89
N PRO A 208 -8.08 31.60 25.91
CA PRO A 208 -7.01 32.59 25.86
C PRO A 208 -7.07 33.51 27.10
N PRO A 209 -5.92 34.00 27.61
CA PRO A 209 -5.92 34.92 28.75
C PRO A 209 -6.64 36.21 28.37
N GLU A 210 -7.63 36.59 29.19
CA GLU A 210 -8.23 37.92 29.14
C GLU A 210 -7.11 38.97 29.28
N GLY A 211 -6.89 39.76 28.22
CA GLY A 211 -6.02 40.92 28.29
C GLY A 211 -6.58 41.93 29.31
N PRO A 212 -5.73 42.68 30.02
CA PRO A 212 -6.20 43.63 31.02
C PRO A 212 -7.05 44.72 30.37
N ARG A 213 -8.26 44.91 30.93
CA ARG A 213 -9.07 46.12 30.70
C ARG A 213 -8.45 47.24 31.55
N SER A 214 -8.33 48.41 30.91
CA SER A 214 -7.87 49.73 31.41
C SER A 214 -6.40 49.86 31.84
#